data_AF-A0A433SF71-F1
#
_entry.id   AF-A0A433SF71-F1
#
_cell.length_a   1.000
_cell.length_b   1.000
_cell.length_c   1.000
_cell.angle_alpha   90.00
_cell.angle_beta   90.00
_cell.angle_gamma   90.00
#
_symmetry.space_group_name_H-M   'P 1'
#
loop_
_entity.id
_entity.type
_entity.pdbx_description
1 polymer ?
#
loop_
_entity_poly.entity_id
_entity_poly.type
_entity_poly.pdbx_seq_one_letter_code
_entity_poly.pdbx_strand_id
1 'polypeptide(L)'
;MGQNNTYKEVFRLRLKQARLSKGLSQKELGKLAGIDEFVASTRINRYEQGIHVADLETAGKLAEVLDIPLAYLYAREDDLAEVILNYHHNNIRS
;
A
#
# COMPACT_ATOMS: atom_id res chain seq x y z
N MET A 1 23.76 15.31 1.91
CA MET A 1 23.15 14.50 0.83
C MET A 1 21.64 14.52 1.04
N GLY A 2 20.93 15.44 0.37
CA GLY A 2 19.51 15.65 0.59
C GLY A 2 18.69 14.49 0.02
N GLN A 3 17.92 13.82 0.86
CA GLN A 3 17.01 12.78 0.40
C GLN A 3 15.88 13.42 -0.42
N ASN A 4 15.91 13.24 -1.74
CA ASN A 4 14.74 13.42 -2.59
C ASN A 4 13.81 12.21 -2.40
N ASN A 5 13.19 12.12 -1.22
CA ASN A 5 12.24 11.05 -0.92
C ASN A 5 10.84 11.52 -1.33
N THR A 6 10.49 11.24 -2.58
CA THR A 6 9.20 11.63 -3.18
C THR A 6 8.07 10.77 -2.60
N TYR A 7 6.82 11.28 -2.60
CA TYR A 7 5.65 10.50 -2.15
C TYR A 7 5.48 9.17 -2.89
N LYS A 8 6.05 9.06 -4.09
CA LYS A 8 6.15 7.82 -4.87
C LYS A 8 6.98 6.75 -4.16
N GLU A 9 8.13 7.09 -3.58
CA GLU A 9 8.97 6.13 -2.85
C GLU A 9 8.30 5.69 -1.55
N VAL A 10 7.62 6.61 -0.84
CA VAL A 10 6.84 6.29 0.35
C VAL A 10 5.74 5.28 0.00
N PHE A 11 4.94 5.58 -1.02
CA PHE A 11 3.87 4.70 -1.50
C PHE A 11 4.38 3.31 -1.87
N ARG A 12 5.45 3.26 -2.66
CA ARG A 12 6.12 2.02 -3.07
C ARG A 12 6.50 1.16 -1.87
N LEU A 13 7.16 1.74 -0.88
CA LEU A 13 7.64 1.05 0.31
C LEU A 13 6.48 0.54 1.16
N ARG A 14 5.52 1.42 1.48
CA ARG A 14 4.37 1.10 2.34
C ARG A 14 3.44 0.07 1.71
N LEU A 15 3.17 0.16 0.40
CA LEU A 15 2.38 -0.84 -0.32
C LEU A 15 3.01 -2.23 -0.21
N LYS A 16 4.33 -2.32 -0.45
CA LYS A 16 5.04 -3.59 -0.38
C LYS A 16 5.05 -4.17 1.04
N GLN A 17 5.28 -3.33 2.04
CA GLN A 17 5.24 -3.73 3.46
C GLN A 17 3.87 -4.29 3.82
N ALA A 18 2.79 -3.54 3.59
CA ALA A 18 1.44 -3.97 3.90
C ALA A 18 1.05 -5.26 3.16
N ARG A 19 1.41 -5.39 1.87
CA ARG A 19 1.14 -6.62 1.11
C ARG A 19 1.82 -7.84 1.72
N LEU A 20 3.10 -7.71 2.07
CA LEU A 20 3.85 -8.81 2.67
C LEU A 20 3.30 -9.17 4.05
N SER A 21 2.94 -8.18 4.87
CA SER A 21 2.30 -8.39 6.17
C SER A 21 0.95 -9.09 6.06
N LYS A 22 0.17 -8.81 5.01
CA LYS A 22 -1.11 -9.50 4.72
C LYS A 22 -0.91 -10.89 4.09
N GLY A 23 0.32 -11.26 3.71
CA GLY A 23 0.64 -12.55 3.11
C GLY A 23 0.20 -12.72 1.65
N LEU A 24 -0.09 -11.63 0.94
CA LEU A 24 -0.61 -11.67 -0.43
C LEU A 24 0.52 -11.64 -1.47
N SER A 25 0.39 -12.42 -2.54
CA SER A 25 1.18 -12.21 -3.76
C SER A 25 0.76 -10.92 -4.49
N GLN A 26 1.62 -10.43 -5.38
CA GLN A 26 1.29 -9.27 -6.23
C GLN A 26 0.05 -9.53 -7.10
N LYS A 27 -0.12 -10.77 -7.60
CA LYS A 27 -1.28 -11.17 -8.40
C LYS A 27 -2.56 -11.16 -7.56
N GLU A 28 -2.52 -11.74 -6.35
CA GLU A 28 -3.68 -11.80 -5.46
C GLU A 28 -4.13 -10.40 -5.01
N LEU A 29 -3.19 -9.54 -4.59
CA LEU A 29 -3.52 -8.16 -4.23
C LEU A 29 -4.19 -7.43 -5.40
N GLY A 30 -3.62 -7.52 -6.61
CA GLY A 30 -4.21 -6.87 -7.77
C GLY A 30 -5.62 -7.38 -8.08
N LYS A 31 -5.80 -8.71 -8.10
CA LYS A 31 -7.12 -9.33 -8.34
C LYS A 31 -8.16 -8.87 -7.33
N LEU A 32 -7.81 -8.91 -6.04
CA LEU A 32 -8.72 -8.50 -4.95
C LEU A 32 -9.06 -7.01 -5.02
N ALA A 33 -8.13 -6.16 -5.49
CA ALA A 33 -8.35 -4.73 -5.68
C ALA A 33 -9.11 -4.39 -6.98
N GLY A 34 -9.66 -5.38 -7.68
CA GLY A 34 -10.41 -5.18 -8.92
C GLY A 34 -9.53 -4.87 -10.14
N ILE A 35 -8.23 -5.18 -10.07
CA ILE A 35 -7.34 -5.13 -11.23
C ILE A 35 -7.59 -6.40 -12.06
N ASP A 36 -7.72 -6.23 -13.38
CA ASP A 36 -7.81 -7.35 -14.32
C ASP A 36 -6.69 -8.37 -14.08
N GLU A 37 -7.07 -9.65 -13.98
CA GLU A 37 -6.18 -10.74 -13.55
C GLU A 37 -4.95 -10.89 -14.45
N PHE A 38 -5.07 -10.62 -15.75
CA PHE A 38 -3.98 -10.75 -16.72
C PHE A 38 -2.88 -9.70 -16.53
N VAL A 39 -3.21 -8.56 -15.90
CA VAL A 39 -2.26 -7.46 -15.64
C VAL A 39 -2.04 -7.18 -14.16
N ALA A 40 -2.73 -7.88 -13.26
CA ALA A 40 -2.69 -7.67 -11.81
C ALA A 40 -1.27 -7.68 -11.25
N SER A 41 -0.51 -8.74 -11.49
CA SER A 41 0.86 -8.88 -10.98
C SER A 41 1.78 -7.78 -11.52
N THR A 42 1.73 -7.50 -12.82
CA THR A 42 2.54 -6.45 -13.46
C THR A 42 2.20 -5.07 -12.92
N ARG A 43 0.91 -4.76 -12.69
CA ARG A 43 0.48 -3.44 -12.19
C ARG A 43 0.96 -3.21 -10.77
N ILE A 44 0.74 -4.17 -9.87
CA ILE A 44 1.26 -4.10 -8.49
C ILE A 44 2.80 -4.03 -8.49
N ASN A 45 3.47 -4.82 -9.32
CA ASN A 45 4.92 -4.79 -9.43
C ASN A 45 5.43 -3.39 -9.80
N ARG A 46 4.83 -2.72 -10.78
CA ARG A 46 5.21 -1.35 -11.18
C ARG A 46 5.02 -0.33 -10.06
N TYR A 47 4.00 -0.50 -9.22
CA TYR A 47 3.84 0.31 -8.01
C TYR A 47 4.95 0.03 -6.99
N GLU A 48 5.25 -1.25 -6.72
CA GLU A 48 6.31 -1.67 -5.78
C GLU A 48 7.74 -1.42 -6.28
N GLN A 49 7.91 -1.10 -7.57
CA GLN A 49 9.17 -0.61 -8.13
C GLN A 49 9.23 0.93 -8.23
N GLY A 50 8.15 1.64 -7.89
CA GLY A 50 8.10 3.10 -8.03
C GLY A 50 8.14 3.56 -9.50
N ILE A 51 7.76 2.69 -10.43
CA ILE A 51 7.63 3.02 -11.86
C ILE A 51 6.36 3.84 -12.09
N HIS A 52 5.27 3.46 -11.43
CA HIS A 52 4.00 4.17 -11.45
C HIS A 52 3.52 4.46 -10.03
N VAL A 53 2.62 5.43 -9.91
CA VAL A 53 1.88 5.75 -8.69
C VAL A 53 0.42 5.42 -8.97
N ALA A 54 -0.23 4.73 -8.03
CA ALA A 54 -1.67 4.52 -8.10
C ALA A 54 -2.37 5.88 -7.90
N ASP A 55 -3.47 6.12 -8.61
CA ASP A 55 -4.36 7.21 -8.24
C ASP A 55 -4.99 6.95 -6.86
N LEU A 56 -5.62 7.98 -6.28
CA LEU A 56 -6.22 7.89 -4.95
C LEU A 56 -7.31 6.81 -4.87
N GLU A 57 -8.09 6.60 -5.94
CA GLU A 57 -9.14 5.58 -5.98
C GLU A 57 -8.54 4.17 -5.91
N THR A 58 -7.54 3.89 -6.75
CA THR A 58 -6.83 2.62 -6.75
C THR A 58 -6.08 2.40 -5.44
N ALA A 59 -5.44 3.44 -4.89
CA ALA A 59 -4.78 3.38 -3.60
C ALA A 59 -5.78 3.04 -2.46
N GLY A 60 -6.99 3.60 -2.50
CA GLY A 60 -8.08 3.27 -1.58
C GLY A 60 -8.46 1.79 -1.65
N LYS A 61 -8.72 1.27 -2.85
CA LYS A 61 -9.04 -0.16 -3.05
C LYS A 61 -7.92 -1.09 -2.56
N LEU A 62 -6.66 -0.71 -2.80
CA LEU A 62 -5.51 -1.46 -2.29
C LEU A 62 -5.48 -1.44 -0.76
N ALA A 63 -5.71 -0.28 -0.13
CA ALA A 63 -5.73 -0.14 1.33
C ALA A 63 -6.85 -0.98 1.97
N GLU A 64 -8.05 -1.00 1.37
CA GLU A 64 -9.17 -1.83 1.83
C GLU A 64 -8.83 -3.33 1.80
N VAL A 65 -8.28 -3.82 0.69
CA VAL A 65 -7.87 -5.24 0.56
C VAL A 65 -6.78 -5.60 1.57
N LEU A 66 -5.87 -4.66 1.82
CA LEU A 66 -4.77 -4.82 2.76
C LEU A 66 -5.18 -4.64 4.22
N ASP A 67 -6.41 -4.19 4.48
CA ASP A 67 -6.96 -3.94 5.82
C ASP A 67 -6.10 -2.93 6.60
N ILE A 68 -5.80 -1.82 5.93
CA ILE A 68 -5.01 -0.71 6.47
C ILE A 68 -5.70 0.62 6.15
N PRO A 69 -5.48 1.68 6.95
CA PRO A 69 -5.89 3.02 6.56
C PRO A 69 -5.15 3.48 5.31
N LEU A 70 -5.84 4.16 4.39
CA LEU A 70 -5.22 4.77 3.19
C LEU A 70 -4.02 5.66 3.56
N ALA A 71 -4.10 6.38 4.70
CA ALA A 71 -3.02 7.22 5.20
C ALA A 71 -1.70 6.46 5.42
N TYR A 72 -1.75 5.16 5.75
CA TYR A 72 -0.55 4.34 5.92
C TYR A 72 0.29 4.30 4.64
N LEU A 73 -0.34 4.28 3.46
CA LEU A 73 0.37 4.26 2.18
C LEU A 73 1.19 5.54 1.92
N TYR A 74 0.96 6.61 2.68
CA TYR A 74 1.66 7.88 2.53
C TYR A 74 2.42 8.32 3.79
N ALA A 75 2.47 7.47 4.83
CA ALA A 75 3.20 7.72 6.05
C ALA A 75 4.70 7.52 5.82
N ARG A 76 5.47 8.61 5.82
CA ARG A 76 6.91 8.55 5.54
C ARG A 76 7.68 7.93 6.69
N GLU A 77 7.40 8.39 7.90
CA GLU A 77 8.07 7.97 9.11
C GLU A 77 7.49 6.63 9.61
N ASP A 78 8.37 5.72 10.04
CA ASP A 78 7.96 4.37 10.46
C ASP A 78 7.13 4.39 11.75
N ASP A 79 7.47 5.27 12.70
CA ASP A 79 6.74 5.50 13.94
C ASP A 79 5.32 6.02 13.67
N LEU A 80 5.17 6.98 12.75
CA LEU A 80 3.86 7.47 12.33
C LEU A 80 3.04 6.38 11.64
N ALA A 81 3.66 5.58 10.77
CA ALA A 81 2.99 4.47 10.10
C ALA A 81 2.48 3.43 11.11
N GLU A 82 3.26 3.13 12.15
CA GLU A 82 2.87 2.24 13.24
C GLU A 82 1.68 2.82 14.05
N VAL A 83 1.73 4.11 14.41
CA VAL A 83 0.61 4.78 15.10
C VAL A 83 -0.68 4.70 14.30
N ILE A 84 -0.63 4.91 12.97
CA ILE A 84 -1.79 4.82 12.08
C ILE A 84 -2.39 3.41 12.10
N LEU A 85 -1.55 2.36 12.03
CA LEU A 85 -2.03 0.97 12.08
C LEU A 85 -2.63 0.64 13.45
N ASN A 86 -1.96 1.03 14.54
CA ASN A 86 -2.43 0.76 15.89
C ASN A 86 -3.78 1.44 16.16
N TYR A 87 -3.96 2.69 15.72
CA TYR A 87 -5.24 3.37 15.78
C TYR A 87 -6.34 2.60 15.03
N HIS A 88 -6.05 2.11 13.82
CA HIS A 88 -7.00 1.34 13.02
C HIS A 88 -7.43 0.04 13.70
N HIS A 89 -6.47 -0.75 14.18
CA HIS A 89 -6.74 -2.03 14.82
C HIS A 89 -7.53 -1.88 16.13
N ASN A 90 -7.28 -0.81 16.91
CA ASN A 90 -8.00 -0.56 18.16
C ASN A 90 -9.45 -0.13 17.93
N ASN A 91 -9.73 0.60 16.85
CA ASN A 91 -11.09 1.01 16.49
C ASN A 91 -11.93 -0.13 15.89
N ILE A 92 -11.30 -1.13 15.25
CA ILE A 92 -12.02 -2.31 14.76
C ILE A 92 -12.40 -3.27 15.90
N ARG A 93 -11.66 -3.22 17.02
CA ARG A 93 -11.84 -4.12 18.18
C ARG A 93 -12.76 -3.57 19.27
N SER A 94 -13.23 -2.33 19.16
CA SER A 94 -14.19 -1.69 20.08
C SER A 94 -15.60 -1.74 19.51
#